data_AF-M1EGZ5-F1
#
_entry.id   AF-M1EGZ5-F1
#
_cell.length_a   1.000
_cell.length_b   1.000
_cell.length_c   1.000
_cell.angle_alpha   90.00
_cell.angle_beta   90.00
_cell.angle_gamma   90.00
#
_symmetry.space_group_name_H-M   'P 1'
#
loop_
_entity.id
_entity.type
_entity.pdbx_description
1 polymer ?
#
loop_
_entity_poly.entity_id
_entity_poly.type
_entity_poly.pdbx_seq_one_letter_code
_entity_poly.pdbx_strand_id
1 'polypeptide(L)'
;MDNPENVFQMFEAHMQSYKGDDPLGEWESYMQWVEENFPENKEYLTTLLEHLMKEFLDKKKYHNDPRFINYCLKFAQYNSDLHQFFEFLYNHGIGTLSSPLYVAWAGHLEGQGELQHASAVLRRGLQNQAEPRELLQQHYRLFQARLTETHLPTQARTSEP
;
A
#
# COMPACT_ATOMS: atom_id res chain seq x y z
N MET A 1 -21.27 -25.01 -0.94
CA MET A 1 -20.26 -23.95 -1.05
C MET A 1 -20.56 -23.23 -2.34
N ASP A 2 -20.87 -21.94 -2.28
CA ASP A 2 -21.11 -21.16 -3.48
C ASP A 2 -19.82 -21.06 -4.30
N ASN A 3 -19.93 -21.22 -5.62
CA ASN A 3 -18.81 -21.05 -6.54
C ASN A 3 -18.36 -19.58 -6.53
N PRO A 4 -17.08 -19.24 -6.31
CA PRO A 4 -16.58 -17.86 -6.32
C PRO A 4 -17.08 -17.04 -7.52
N GLU A 5 -17.14 -17.66 -8.71
CA GLU A 5 -17.62 -17.02 -9.93
C GLU A 5 -19.10 -16.60 -9.85
N ASN A 6 -19.96 -17.43 -9.26
CA ASN A 6 -21.38 -17.12 -9.09
C ASN A 6 -21.57 -15.96 -8.10
N VAL A 7 -20.77 -15.91 -7.03
CA VAL A 7 -20.89 -14.85 -6.03
C VAL A 7 -20.40 -13.52 -6.59
N PHE A 8 -19.32 -13.53 -7.39
CA PHE A 8 -18.86 -12.32 -8.07
C PHE A 8 -19.91 -11.75 -9.03
N GLN A 9 -20.56 -12.60 -9.83
CA GLN A 9 -21.64 -12.17 -10.73
C GLN A 9 -22.82 -11.52 -9.96
N MET A 10 -23.18 -12.07 -8.80
CA MET A 10 -24.22 -11.48 -7.94
C MET A 10 -23.80 -10.10 -7.41
N PHE A 11 -22.54 -9.97 -7.01
CA PHE A 11 -21.98 -8.69 -6.56
C PHE A 11 -21.94 -7.66 -7.70
N GLU A 12 -21.50 -8.03 -8.90
CA GLU A 12 -21.51 -7.15 -10.07
C GLU A 12 -22.94 -6.67 -10.41
N ALA A 13 -23.91 -7.58 -10.41
CA ALA A 13 -25.32 -7.22 -10.64
C ALA A 13 -25.85 -6.24 -9.58
N HIS A 14 -25.48 -6.44 -8.31
CA HIS A 14 -25.78 -5.49 -7.24
C HIS A 14 -25.17 -4.11 -7.53
N MET A 15 -23.88 -4.06 -7.86
CA MET A 15 -23.14 -2.82 -8.15
C MET A 15 -23.69 -2.06 -9.36
N GLN A 16 -24.20 -2.75 -10.38
CA GLN A 16 -24.85 -2.09 -11.53
C GLN A 16 -26.14 -1.34 -11.16
N SER A 17 -26.86 -1.83 -10.15
CA SER A 17 -28.11 -1.22 -9.67
C SER A 17 -27.90 -0.27 -8.49
N TYR A 18 -26.70 -0.23 -7.93
CA TYR A 18 -26.35 0.56 -6.76
C TYR A 18 -26.43 2.06 -7.05
N LYS A 19 -27.15 2.79 -6.20
CA LYS A 19 -27.36 4.25 -6.31
C LYS A 19 -26.80 5.03 -5.12
N GLY A 20 -26.06 4.37 -4.24
CA GLY A 20 -25.42 5.03 -3.11
C GLY A 20 -24.19 5.82 -3.53
N ASP A 21 -23.76 6.72 -2.64
CA ASP A 21 -22.64 7.61 -2.91
C ASP A 21 -21.27 6.99 -2.57
N ASP A 22 -21.25 5.82 -1.91
CA ASP A 22 -20.02 5.14 -1.49
C ASP A 22 -19.86 3.71 -2.03
N PRO A 23 -19.64 3.52 -3.34
CA PRO A 23 -19.34 2.21 -3.91
C PRO A 23 -18.14 1.50 -3.28
N LEU A 24 -17.16 2.23 -2.72
CA LEU A 24 -16.01 1.60 -2.06
C LEU A 24 -16.42 0.82 -0.80
N GLY A 25 -17.45 1.27 -0.07
CA GLY A 25 -17.99 0.55 1.09
C GLY A 25 -18.64 -0.80 0.72
N GLU A 26 -19.31 -0.87 -0.43
CA GLU A 26 -19.86 -2.13 -0.95
C GLU A 26 -18.75 -3.11 -1.32
N TRP A 27 -17.70 -2.62 -1.98
CA TRP A 27 -16.50 -3.40 -2.27
C TRP A 27 -15.81 -3.86 -0.98
N GLU A 28 -15.71 -3.02 0.04
CA GLU A 28 -15.10 -3.37 1.31
C GLU A 28 -15.83 -4.52 2.01
N SER A 29 -17.16 -4.42 2.09
CA SER A 29 -18.02 -5.45 2.66
C SER A 29 -17.88 -6.77 1.91
N TYR A 30 -17.83 -6.71 0.57
CA TYR A 30 -17.67 -7.87 -0.27
C TYR A 30 -16.28 -8.51 -0.13
N MET A 31 -15.21 -7.71 -0.15
CA MET A 31 -13.84 -8.16 0.03
C MET A 31 -13.66 -8.84 1.37
N GLN A 32 -14.18 -8.27 2.45
CA GLN A 32 -14.16 -8.88 3.78
C GLN A 32 -14.85 -10.26 3.77
N TRP A 33 -16.05 -10.35 3.20
CA TRP A 33 -16.77 -11.62 3.11
C TRP A 33 -15.96 -12.67 2.32
N VAL A 34 -15.27 -12.28 1.25
CA VAL A 34 -14.42 -13.20 0.48
C VAL A 34 -13.23 -13.70 1.31
N GLU A 35 -12.58 -12.82 2.07
CA GLU A 35 -11.48 -13.22 2.95
C GLU A 35 -11.91 -14.21 4.05
N GLU A 36 -13.11 -14.03 4.58
CA GLU A 36 -13.67 -14.90 5.61
C GLU A 36 -14.12 -16.27 5.05
N ASN A 37 -14.64 -16.30 3.82
CA ASN A 37 -15.23 -17.52 3.23
C ASN A 37 -14.28 -18.29 2.31
N PHE A 38 -13.25 -17.63 1.76
CA PHE A 38 -12.27 -18.21 0.84
C PHE A 38 -10.81 -17.88 1.21
N PRO A 39 -10.37 -18.07 2.47
CA PRO A 39 -9.05 -17.62 2.95
C PRO A 39 -7.87 -18.25 2.19
N GLU A 40 -8.03 -19.49 1.70
CA GLU A 40 -6.99 -20.21 0.95
C GLU A 40 -6.94 -19.84 -0.54
N ASN A 41 -7.98 -19.17 -1.07
CA ASN A 41 -8.08 -18.87 -2.50
C ASN A 41 -7.44 -17.52 -2.85
N LYS A 42 -6.10 -17.49 -2.83
CA LYS A 42 -5.31 -16.28 -3.12
C LYS A 42 -5.48 -15.78 -4.55
N GLU A 43 -5.66 -16.67 -5.52
CA GLU A 43 -5.88 -16.30 -6.94
C GLU A 43 -7.18 -15.53 -7.10
N TYR A 44 -8.25 -15.98 -6.44
CA TYR A 44 -9.52 -15.27 -6.43
C TYR A 44 -9.42 -13.90 -5.77
N LEU A 45 -8.79 -13.81 -4.59
CA LEU A 45 -8.54 -12.53 -3.92
C LEU A 45 -7.73 -11.56 -4.80
N THR A 46 -6.70 -12.05 -5.50
CA THR A 46 -5.88 -11.24 -6.41
C THR A 46 -6.72 -10.71 -7.57
N THR A 47 -7.56 -11.56 -8.16
CA THR A 47 -8.49 -11.16 -9.23
C THR A 47 -9.47 -10.07 -8.78
N LEU A 48 -9.99 -10.16 -7.55
CA LEU A 48 -10.87 -9.12 -7.00
C LEU A 48 -10.14 -7.81 -6.74
N LEU A 49 -8.89 -7.86 -6.25
CA LEU A 49 -8.06 -6.67 -6.10
C LEU A 49 -7.81 -5.98 -7.44
N GLU A 50 -7.58 -6.74 -8.53
CA GLU A 50 -7.44 -6.16 -9.87
C GLU A 50 -8.71 -5.45 -10.34
N HIS A 51 -9.89 -6.04 -10.12
CA HIS A 51 -11.15 -5.39 -10.45
C HIS A 51 -11.38 -4.13 -9.61
N LEU A 52 -11.07 -4.18 -8.30
CA LEU A 52 -11.14 -3.02 -7.42
C LEU A 52 -10.21 -1.90 -7.90
N MET A 53 -8.96 -2.21 -8.27
CA MET A 53 -8.07 -1.21 -8.84
C MET A 53 -8.68 -0.57 -10.09
N LYS A 54 -9.11 -1.37 -11.08
CA LYS A 54 -9.73 -0.85 -12.31
C LYS A 54 -10.93 0.05 -12.05
N GLU A 55 -11.74 -0.27 -11.04
CA GLU A 55 -12.94 0.48 -10.70
C GLU A 55 -12.66 1.83 -10.02
N PHE A 56 -11.57 1.93 -9.23
CA PHE A 56 -11.32 3.07 -8.35
C PHE A 56 -10.13 3.95 -8.74
N LEU A 57 -9.25 3.52 -9.66
CA LEU A 57 -8.08 4.29 -10.09
C LEU A 57 -8.44 5.69 -10.64
N ASP A 58 -9.51 5.81 -11.42
CA ASP A 58 -9.92 7.11 -12.01
C ASP A 58 -10.82 7.95 -11.08
N LYS A 59 -11.26 7.38 -9.96
CA LYS A 59 -12.19 8.03 -9.02
C LYS A 59 -11.44 8.86 -7.99
N LYS A 60 -11.08 10.09 -8.38
CA LYS A 60 -10.31 11.05 -7.55
C LYS A 60 -10.80 11.22 -6.10
N LYS A 61 -12.10 11.06 -5.85
CA LYS A 61 -12.67 11.13 -4.48
C LYS A 61 -12.07 10.10 -3.51
N TYR A 62 -11.56 8.98 -4.03
CA TYR A 62 -10.95 7.90 -3.23
C TYR A 62 -9.43 7.93 -3.21
N HIS A 63 -8.78 8.82 -3.97
CA HIS A 63 -7.32 8.82 -4.12
C HIS A 63 -6.57 8.95 -2.79
N ASN A 64 -7.16 9.55 -1.76
CA ASN A 64 -6.57 9.58 -0.42
C ASN A 64 -7.52 9.00 0.64
N ASP A 65 -8.52 8.21 0.24
CA ASP A 65 -9.37 7.45 1.16
C ASP A 65 -8.55 6.31 1.78
N PRO A 66 -8.41 6.24 3.12
CA PRO A 66 -7.61 5.22 3.78
C PRO A 66 -7.99 3.78 3.39
N ARG A 67 -9.26 3.50 3.10
CA ARG A 67 -9.72 2.17 2.69
C ARG A 67 -9.14 1.80 1.33
N PHE A 68 -9.18 2.72 0.37
CA PHE A 68 -8.61 2.48 -0.95
C PHE A 68 -7.09 2.32 -0.89
N ILE A 69 -6.41 3.11 -0.04
CA ILE A 69 -4.97 2.95 0.16
C ILE A 69 -4.63 1.60 0.77
N ASN A 70 -5.42 1.10 1.71
CA ASN A 70 -5.21 -0.24 2.26
C ASN A 70 -5.33 -1.32 1.18
N TYR A 71 -6.28 -1.21 0.26
CA TYR A 71 -6.38 -2.13 -0.88
C TYR A 71 -5.22 -1.98 -1.86
N CYS A 72 -4.74 -0.77 -2.12
CA CYS A 72 -3.53 -0.54 -2.91
C CYS A 72 -2.32 -1.25 -2.25
N LEU A 73 -2.10 -1.05 -0.95
CA LEU A 73 -1.01 -1.67 -0.19
C LEU A 73 -1.12 -3.20 -0.17
N LYS A 74 -2.34 -3.72 -0.08
CA LYS A 74 -2.61 -5.16 -0.15
C LYS A 74 -2.30 -5.71 -1.54
N PHE A 75 -2.77 -5.05 -2.60
CA PHE A 75 -2.48 -5.45 -3.98
C PHE A 75 -0.98 -5.39 -4.30
N ALA A 76 -0.27 -4.43 -3.71
CA ALA A 76 1.18 -4.30 -3.81
C ALA A 76 1.93 -5.60 -3.46
N GLN A 77 1.44 -6.38 -2.50
CA GLN A 77 2.06 -7.66 -2.08
C GLN A 77 2.05 -8.73 -3.18
N TYR A 78 1.19 -8.60 -4.19
CA TYR A 78 1.06 -9.52 -5.32
C TYR A 78 1.76 -9.03 -6.59
N ASN A 79 2.35 -7.82 -6.56
CA ASN A 79 3.04 -7.25 -7.71
C ASN A 79 4.47 -7.81 -7.83
N SER A 80 4.89 -8.12 -9.04
CA SER A 80 6.26 -8.57 -9.34
C SER A 80 7.29 -7.45 -9.19
N ASP A 81 6.91 -6.21 -9.55
CA ASP A 81 7.70 -5.00 -9.33
C ASP A 81 6.93 -4.03 -8.43
N LEU A 82 7.18 -4.15 -7.13
CA LEU A 82 6.53 -3.32 -6.11
C LEU A 82 6.97 -1.86 -6.19
N HIS A 83 8.20 -1.57 -6.63
CA HIS A 83 8.67 -0.20 -6.79
C HIS A 83 7.89 0.51 -7.92
N GLN A 84 7.79 -0.12 -9.08
CA GLN A 84 7.03 0.41 -10.22
C GLN A 84 5.56 0.63 -9.86
N PHE A 85 4.95 -0.27 -9.09
CA PHE A 85 3.57 -0.10 -8.65
C PHE A 85 3.39 1.12 -7.74
N PHE A 86 4.29 1.37 -6.79
CA PHE A 86 4.24 2.57 -5.97
C PHE A 86 4.45 3.86 -6.77
N GLU A 87 5.38 3.86 -7.74
CA GLU A 87 5.54 4.99 -8.66
C GLU A 87 4.28 5.26 -9.46
N PHE A 88 3.63 4.20 -9.95
CA PHE A 88 2.35 4.30 -10.65
C PHE A 88 1.29 4.99 -9.79
N LEU A 89 1.08 4.53 -8.55
CA LEU A 89 0.11 5.13 -7.63
C LEU A 89 0.41 6.62 -7.42
N TYR A 90 1.66 6.94 -7.09
CA TYR A 90 2.07 8.32 -6.83
C TYR A 90 1.85 9.24 -8.03
N ASN A 91 2.24 8.79 -9.23
CA ASN A 91 2.10 9.57 -10.47
C ASN A 91 0.63 9.80 -10.86
N HIS A 92 -0.28 8.92 -10.42
CA HIS A 92 -1.72 9.08 -10.60
C HIS A 92 -2.39 9.89 -9.47
N GLY A 93 -1.61 10.39 -8.50
CA GLY A 93 -2.13 11.18 -7.38
C GLY A 93 -2.72 10.35 -6.24
N ILE A 94 -2.51 9.02 -6.25
CA ILE A 94 -3.08 8.10 -5.28
C ILE A 94 -2.16 7.98 -4.07
N GLY A 95 -2.74 8.19 -2.89
CA GLY A 95 -2.10 8.09 -1.58
C GLY A 95 -1.01 9.12 -1.36
N THR A 96 -1.01 10.22 -2.11
CA THR A 96 -0.03 11.30 -1.96
C THR A 96 -0.08 11.96 -0.59
N LEU A 97 -1.20 11.85 0.13
CA LEU A 97 -1.40 12.32 1.50
C LEU A 97 -1.40 11.17 2.53
N SER A 98 -1.02 9.95 2.16
CA SER A 98 -1.06 8.78 3.04
C SER A 98 0.33 8.42 3.56
N SER A 99 0.58 8.64 4.85
CA SER A 99 1.82 8.21 5.50
C SER A 99 2.07 6.71 5.38
N PRO A 100 1.06 5.82 5.57
CA PRO A 100 1.22 4.38 5.31
C PRO A 100 1.80 4.04 3.94
N LEU A 101 1.40 4.76 2.88
CA LEU A 101 1.92 4.54 1.53
C LEU A 101 3.42 4.84 1.44
N TYR A 102 3.85 6.02 1.92
CA TYR A 102 5.27 6.38 1.91
C TYR A 102 6.12 5.46 2.78
N VAL A 103 5.60 5.03 3.94
CA VAL A 103 6.30 4.11 4.84
C VAL A 103 6.48 2.74 4.19
N ALA A 104 5.44 2.19 3.58
CA ALA A 104 5.53 0.90 2.90
C ALA A 104 6.50 0.95 1.71
N TRP A 105 6.42 2.01 0.90
CA TRP A 105 7.29 2.19 -0.25
C TRP A 105 8.76 2.37 0.15
N ALA A 106 9.04 3.23 1.14
CA ALA A 106 10.39 3.41 1.64
C ALA A 106 10.95 2.15 2.31
N GLY A 107 10.11 1.41 3.06
CA GLY A 107 10.50 0.15 3.67
C GLY A 107 10.88 -0.92 2.64
N HIS A 108 10.14 -0.99 1.53
CA HIS A 108 10.50 -1.89 0.43
C HIS A 108 11.87 -1.53 -0.18
N LEU A 109 12.08 -0.25 -0.49
CA LEU A 109 13.36 0.24 -1.02
C LEU A 109 14.53 0.01 -0.05
N GLU A 110 14.32 0.28 1.24
CA GLU A 110 15.30 0.02 2.29
C GLU A 110 15.67 -1.48 2.34
N GLY A 111 14.68 -2.37 2.24
CA GLY A 111 14.91 -3.83 2.20
C GLY A 111 15.71 -4.31 0.98
N GLN A 112 15.72 -3.54 -0.11
CA GLN A 112 16.55 -3.78 -1.30
C GLN A 112 17.94 -3.13 -1.22
N GLY A 113 18.24 -2.39 -0.14
CA GLY A 113 19.49 -1.62 -0.02
C GLY A 113 19.47 -0.27 -0.75
N GLU A 114 18.33 0.14 -1.30
CA GLU A 114 18.13 1.39 -2.04
C GLU A 114 17.94 2.59 -1.09
N LEU A 115 18.91 2.81 -0.20
CA LEU A 115 18.80 3.76 0.93
C LEU A 115 18.56 5.20 0.48
N GLN A 116 19.16 5.63 -0.63
CA GLN A 116 18.96 6.99 -1.16
C GLN A 116 17.53 7.19 -1.66
N HIS A 117 16.97 6.19 -2.35
CA HIS A 117 15.60 6.20 -2.81
C HIS A 117 14.60 6.14 -1.64
N ALA A 118 14.84 5.27 -0.65
CA ALA A 118 14.03 5.20 0.57
C ALA A 118 13.98 6.56 1.30
N SER A 119 15.14 7.22 1.46
CA SER A 119 15.23 8.56 2.05
C SER A 119 14.47 9.62 1.24
N ALA A 120 14.53 9.54 -0.09
CA ALA A 120 13.79 10.45 -0.97
C ALA A 120 12.27 10.28 -0.83
N VAL A 121 11.78 9.04 -0.75
CA VAL A 121 10.35 8.73 -0.57
C VAL A 121 9.83 9.25 0.78
N LEU A 122 10.56 9.04 1.88
CA LEU A 122 10.13 9.53 3.20
C LEU A 122 10.08 11.07 3.26
N ARG A 123 11.11 11.75 2.72
CA ARG A 123 11.14 13.22 2.64
C ARG A 123 10.00 13.77 1.79
N ARG A 124 9.70 13.11 0.67
CA ARG A 124 8.58 13.46 -0.21
C ARG A 124 7.24 13.37 0.53
N GLY A 125 7.01 12.32 1.31
CA GLY A 125 5.79 12.22 2.14
C GLY A 125 5.68 13.35 3.17
N LEU A 126 6.81 13.73 3.80
CA LEU A 126 6.83 14.84 4.76
C LEU A 126 6.54 16.18 4.08
N GLN A 127 7.09 16.40 2.88
CA GLN A 127 6.83 17.59 2.07
C GLN A 127 5.37 17.67 1.63
N ASN A 128 4.78 16.53 1.26
CA ASN A 128 3.37 16.42 0.88
C ASN A 128 2.41 16.47 2.07
N GLN A 129 2.92 16.61 3.30
CA GLN A 129 2.12 16.65 4.53
C GLN A 129 1.22 15.42 4.66
N ALA A 130 1.79 14.25 4.37
CA ALA A 130 1.07 12.99 4.50
C ALA A 130 0.67 12.71 5.95
N GLU A 131 -0.51 12.12 6.12
CA GLU A 131 -1.12 11.83 7.42
C GLU A 131 -1.21 10.31 7.67
N PRO A 132 -1.08 9.85 8.94
CA PRO A 132 -0.72 10.62 10.13
C PRO A 132 0.73 11.11 10.06
N ARG A 133 0.97 12.40 10.33
CA ARG A 133 2.30 13.01 10.21
C ARG A 133 3.31 12.38 11.18
N GLU A 134 2.89 12.08 12.40
CA GLU A 134 3.72 11.51 13.46
C GLU A 134 4.27 10.14 13.05
N LEU A 135 3.45 9.32 12.37
CA LEU A 135 3.86 8.02 11.85
C LEU A 135 5.05 8.19 10.90
N LEU A 136 4.92 9.08 9.93
CA LEU A 136 5.96 9.28 8.93
C LEU A 136 7.24 9.87 9.55
N GLN A 137 7.10 10.82 10.47
CA GLN A 137 8.23 11.39 11.20
C GLN A 137 8.96 10.34 12.07
N GLN A 138 8.22 9.45 12.74
CA GLN A 138 8.79 8.37 13.51
C GLN A 138 9.56 7.41 12.61
N HIS A 139 8.96 6.96 11.51
CA HIS A 139 9.64 6.07 10.55
C HIS A 139 10.88 6.73 9.95
N TYR A 140 10.82 8.02 9.61
CA TYR A 140 11.98 8.74 9.09
C TYR A 140 13.13 8.82 10.10
N ARG A 141 12.84 9.10 11.39
CA ARG A 141 13.87 9.08 12.45
C ARG A 141 14.49 7.70 12.64
N LEU A 142 13.68 6.64 12.65
CA LEU A 142 14.17 5.27 12.78
C LEU A 142 15.05 4.87 11.59
N PHE A 143 14.66 5.26 10.38
CA PHE A 143 15.46 5.08 9.17
C PHE A 143 16.83 5.77 9.29
N GLN A 144 16.87 7.04 9.72
CA GLN A 144 18.11 7.78 9.92
C GLN A 144 19.04 7.15 10.98
N ALA A 145 18.47 6.61 12.06
CA ALA A 145 19.24 5.91 13.09
C ALA A 145 19.94 4.67 12.51
N ARG A 146 19.22 3.84 11.73
CA ARG A 146 19.80 2.65 11.07
C ARG A 146 20.90 2.98 10.08
N LEU A 147 20.79 4.08 9.35
CA LEU A 147 21.86 4.55 8.47
C LEU A 147 23.13 4.90 9.25
N THR A 148 22.99 5.55 10.40
CA THR A 148 24.14 5.95 11.22
C THR A 148 24.85 4.73 11.83
N GLU A 149 24.08 3.72 12.26
CA GLU A 149 24.62 2.44 12.76
C GLU A 149 25.34 1.63 11.68
N THR A 150 24.81 1.62 10.46
CA THR A 150 25.45 0.92 9.32
C THR A 150 26.76 1.58 8.89
N HIS A 151 26.90 2.89 9.12
CA HIS A 151 28.08 3.68 8.75
C HIS A 151 29.16 3.78 9.84
N LEU A 152 28.92 3.26 11.05
CA LEU A 152 29.96 3.12 12.08
C LEU A 152 30.81 1.88 11.76
N PRO A 153 32.03 2.02 11.21
CA PRO A 153 32.85 0.88 10.91
C PRO A 153 33.34 0.27 12.23
N THR A 154 33.51 -1.04 12.22
CA THR A 154 34.22 -1.84 13.21
C THR A 154 35.69 -1.40 13.36
N GLN A 155 35.95 -0.21 13.90
CA GLN A 155 37.28 0.28 14.26
C GLN A 155 37.54 0.28 15.77
N ALA A 156 36.67 -0.35 16.56
CA ALA A 156 36.86 -0.50 18.00
C ALA A 156 37.35 -1.91 18.40
N ARG A 157 38.25 -2.56 17.65
CA ARG A 157 38.97 -3.77 18.11
C ARG A 157 40.37 -3.92 17.51
N THR A 158 41.21 -2.90 17.52
CA THR A 158 42.68 -3.08 17.39
C THR A 158 43.42 -1.87 17.93
N SER A 159 43.54 -1.77 19.25
CA SER A 159 44.61 -1.09 20.00
C SER A 159 44.40 -1.55 21.44
N GLU A 160 45.31 -2.08 22.24
CA GLU A 160 46.78 -2.26 22.33
C GLU A 160 46.96 -2.95 23.73
N PRO A 161 48.16 -3.20 24.26
CA PRO A 161 49.41 -3.71 23.70
C PRO A 161 49.79 -5.09 24.27
#